data_AF-A0A369ZRM3-F1
#
_entry.id   AF-A0A369ZRM3-F1
#
_cell.length_a   1.000
_cell.length_b   1.000
_cell.length_c   1.000
_cell.angle_alpha   90.00
_cell.angle_beta   90.00
_cell.angle_gamma   90.00
#
_symmetry.space_group_name_H-M   'P 1'
#
loop_
_entity.id
_entity.type
_entity.pdbx_description
1 polymer ?
#
loop_
_entity_poly.entity_id
_entity_poly.type
_entity_poly.pdbx_seq_one_letter_code
_entity_poly.pdbx_strand_id
1 'polypeptide(L)' 'MGNAYSTTPQNKLRFSVSKKGNGSKVWVNAWSETQMAMGQVNKMPFEGNKAQNQMQDMLDLLLPQYVNKQ' A
#
# COMPACT_ATOMS: atom_id res chain seq x y z
N MET A 1 23.38 -0.11 12.01
CA MET A 1 23.36 -1.43 11.35
C MET A 1 23.09 -1.22 9.87
N GLY A 2 24.14 -0.86 9.12
CA GLY A 2 24.10 -0.78 7.67
C GLY A 2 24.87 -1.97 7.12
N ASN A 3 24.20 -2.81 6.35
CA ASN A 3 24.89 -3.76 5.49
C ASN A 3 24.99 -3.12 4.10
N ALA A 4 26.23 -2.93 3.63
CA ALA A 4 26.61 -2.30 2.35
C ALA A 4 26.14 -3.03 1.08
N TYR A 5 25.27 -4.04 1.22
CA TYR A 5 24.76 -4.88 0.15
C TYR A 5 23.25 -4.78 -0.04
N SER A 6 22.58 -3.93 0.73
CA SER A 6 21.14 -3.69 0.58
C SER A 6 20.94 -2.51 -0.38
N THR A 7 20.26 -2.75 -1.50
CA THR A 7 19.88 -1.66 -2.39
C THR A 7 18.89 -0.73 -1.71
N THR A 8 18.75 0.50 -2.19
CA THR A 8 17.81 1.47 -1.61
C THR A 8 16.39 0.86 -1.55
N PRO A 9 15.76 0.83 -0.37
CA PRO A 9 14.43 0.26 -0.21
C PRO A 9 13.43 0.93 -1.15
N GLN A 10 12.66 0.12 -1.88
CA GLN A 10 11.62 0.55 -2.80
C GLN A 10 10.26 0.49 -2.09
N ASN A 11 9.62 1.63 -1.94
CA ASN A 11 8.26 1.69 -1.39
C ASN A 11 7.25 1.33 -2.49
N LYS A 12 6.44 0.30 -2.24
CA LYS A 12 5.39 -0.16 -3.15
C LYS A 12 4.01 0.06 -2.57
N LEU A 13 3.11 0.54 -3.43
CA LEU A 13 1.70 0.73 -3.14
C LEU A 13 0.88 -0.13 -4.10
N ARG A 14 -0.03 -0.93 -3.58
CA ARG A 14 -0.99 -1.72 -4.36
C ARG A 14 -2.40 -1.33 -3.99
N PHE A 15 -3.09 -0.73 -4.96
CA PHE A 15 -4.53 -0.50 -4.90
C PHE A 15 -5.24 -1.77 -5.38
N SER A 16 -6.18 -2.25 -4.57
CA SER A 16 -7.04 -3.38 -4.94
C SER A 16 -8.48 -2.90 -4.92
N VAL A 17 -9.18 -3.14 -6.02
CA VAL A 17 -10.58 -2.76 -6.20
C VAL A 17 -11.39 -4.04 -6.32
N SER A 18 -12.45 -4.17 -5.53
CA SER A 18 -13.41 -5.26 -5.69
C SER A 18 -14.83 -4.75 -5.68
N LYS A 19 -15.72 -5.49 -6.34
CA LYS A 19 -17.16 -5.26 -6.24
C LYS A 19 -17.66 -5.82 -4.91
N LYS A 20 -18.30 -4.98 -4.10
CA LYS A 20 -18.96 -5.37 -2.83
C LYS A 20 -20.44 -5.01 -2.93
N GLY A 21 -21.29 -5.99 -3.24
CA GLY A 21 -22.72 -5.78 -3.45
C GLY A 21 -22.99 -4.85 -4.63
N ASN A 22 -23.75 -3.77 -4.40
CA ASN A 22 -24.05 -2.74 -5.39
C ASN A 22 -22.97 -1.65 -5.49
N GLY A 23 -21.89 -1.74 -4.72
CA GLY A 23 -20.79 -0.76 -4.72
C GLY A 23 -19.43 -1.36 -5.08
N SER A 24 -18.43 -0.49 -5.22
CA SER A 24 -17.02 -0.85 -5.34
C SER A 24 -16.30 -0.51 -4.05
N LYS A 25 -15.50 -1.44 -3.52
CA LYS A 25 -14.60 -1.22 -2.39
C LYS A 25 -13.17 -1.15 -2.89
N VAL A 26 -12.42 -0.14 -2.44
CA VAL A 26 -10.99 -0.02 -2.67
C VAL A 26 -10.26 -0.21 -1.34
N TRP A 27 -9.17 -0.97 -1.35
CA TRP A 27 -8.21 -1.01 -0.24
C TRP A 27 -6.79 -0.86 -0.76
N VAL A 28 -5.91 -0.37 0.10
CA VAL A 28 -4.49 -0.19 -0.20
C VAL A 28 -3.64 -1.09 0.67
N ASN A 29 -2.71 -1.79 0.03
CA ASN A 29 -1.63 -2.49 0.68
C ASN A 29 -0.33 -1.78 0.34
N ALA A 30 0.46 -1.46 1.36
CA ALA A 30 1.71 -0.76 1.22
C ALA A 30 2.82 -1.56 1.89
N TRP A 31 3.97 -1.69 1.22
CA TRP A 31 5.13 -2.35 1.78
C TRP A 31 6.43 -1.79 1.21
N SER A 32 7.51 -1.91 1.98
CA SER A 32 8.86 -1.63 1.53
C SER A 32 9.51 -2.92 1.07
N GLU A 33 10.06 -2.94 -0.14
CA GLU A 33 10.89 -4.04 -0.64
C GLU A 33 12.34 -3.62 -0.67
N THR A 34 13.21 -4.42 -0.05
CA THR A 34 14.65 -4.22 -0.12
C THR A 34 15.28 -5.46 -0.75
N GLN A 35 16.17 -5.28 -1.73
CA GLN A 35 16.94 -6.39 -2.26
C GLN A 35 18.20 -6.55 -1.41
N MET A 36 18.34 -7.72 -0.80
CA MET A 36 19.50 -8.13 -0.04
C MET A 36 20.54 -8.75 -0.99
N ALA A 37 21.76 -8.98 -0.46
CA ALA A 37 22.77 -9.77 -1.17
C ALA A 37 22.19 -11.11 -1.65
N MET A 38 22.73 -11.65 -2.75
CA MET A 38 22.32 -12.95 -3.33
C MET A 38 20.88 -12.99 -3.88
N GLY A 39 20.26 -11.83 -4.16
CA GLY A 39 18.94 -11.76 -4.80
C GLY A 39 17.76 -12.05 -3.88
N GLN A 40 18.00 -12.17 -2.57
CA GLN A 40 16.94 -12.33 -1.58
C GLN A 40 16.14 -11.02 -1.47
N VAL A 41 14.82 -11.10 -1.67
CA VAL A 41 13.93 -9.95 -1.50
C VAL A 41 13.36 -9.97 -0.08
N ASN A 42 13.62 -8.91 0.68
CA ASN A 42 12.95 -8.68 1.94
C ASN A 42 11.73 -7.79 1.72
N LYS A 43 10.54 -8.28 2.11
CA LYS A 43 9.29 -7.51 2.06
C LYS A 43 8.91 -7.13 3.47
N MET A 44 8.96 -5.84 3.77
CA MET A 44 8.53 -5.29 5.04
C MET A 44 7.19 -4.57 4.84
N PRO A 45 6.07 -5.17 5.25
CA PRO A 45 4.79 -4.46 5.23
C PRO A 45 4.84 -3.21 6.10
N PHE A 46 4.13 -2.16 5.69
CA PHE A 46 3.88 -1.04 6.59
C PHE A 46 2.79 -1.49 7.59
N GLU A 47 3.21 -2.13 8.69
CA GLU A 47 2.32 -2.70 9.72
C GLU A 47 1.80 -1.67 10.74
N GLY A 48 1.82 -0.39 10.39
CA GLY A 48 1.24 0.65 11.23
C GLY A 48 -0.28 0.69 11.05
N ASN A 49 -1.05 0.24 12.04
CA ASN A 49 -2.52 0.41 12.07
C ASN A 49 -2.91 1.87 11.76
N LYS A 50 -2.12 2.84 12.27
CA LYS A 50 -2.32 4.26 11.98
C LYS A 50 -2.15 4.60 10.50
N ALA A 51 -1.09 4.10 9.86
CA ALA A 51 -0.82 4.38 8.45
C ALA A 51 -1.84 3.69 7.53
N GLN A 52 -2.23 2.46 7.84
CA GLN A 52 -3.27 1.74 7.10
C GLN A 52 -4.63 2.42 7.23
N ASN A 53 -5.01 2.83 8.45
CA ASN A 53 -6.25 3.58 8.67
C ASN A 53 -6.22 4.93 7.94
N GLN A 54 -5.12 5.68 8.02
CA GLN A 54 -4.99 6.95 7.29
C GLN A 54 -5.11 6.77 5.77
N MET A 55 -4.48 5.73 5.21
CA MET A 55 -4.61 5.43 3.78
C MET A 55 -6.05 5.03 3.41
N GLN A 56 -6.72 4.24 4.26
CA GLN A 56 -8.11 3.87 4.04
C GLN A 56 -9.05 5.06 4.18
N ASP A 57 -8.85 5.92 5.18
CA ASP A 57 -9.62 7.16 5.40
C ASP A 57 -9.52 8.10 4.20
N MET A 58 -8.32 8.23 3.61
CA MET A 58 -8.14 9.02 2.38
C MET A 58 -8.90 8.43 1.20
N LEU A 59 -8.89 7.11 1.03
CA LEU A 59 -9.67 6.46 -0.04
C LEU A 59 -11.17 6.66 0.20
N ASP A 60 -11.64 6.46 1.42
CA ASP A 60 -13.05 6.59 1.78
C ASP A 60 -13.55 8.04 1.64
N LEU A 61 -12.69 9.04 1.87
CA LEU A 61 -13.01 10.46 1.64
C LEU A 61 -13.06 10.84 0.15
N LEU A 62 -12.17 10.28 -0.66
CA LEU A 62 -12.04 10.63 -2.07
C LEU A 62 -13.05 9.88 -2.94
N LEU A 63 -13.38 8.62 -2.61
CA LEU A 63 -14.28 7.79 -3.42
C LEU A 63 -15.65 8.44 -3.68
N PRO A 64 -16.37 9.03 -2.69
CA PRO A 64 -17.65 9.69 -2.94
C PRO A 64 -17.55 10.88 -3.91
N GLN A 65 -16.40 11.56 -3.95
CA GLN A 65 -16.20 12.74 -4.80
C GLN A 65 -16.07 12.37 -6.28
N TYR A 66 -15.59 11.16 -6.58
CA TYR A 66 -15.48 10.63 -7.94
C TYR A 66 -16.73 9.86 -8.37
N VAL A 67 -17.45 9.24 -7.43
CA VAL A 67 -18.72 8.52 -7.72
C VAL A 67 -19.87 9.50 -7.96
N ASN A 68 -19.96 10.61 -7.23
CA ASN A 68 -21.07 11.57 -7.35
C ASN A 68 -20.87 12.65 -8.43
N LYS A 69 -19.77 12.60 -9.19
CA LYS A 69 -19.48 13.52 -10.31
C LYS A 69 -19.84 12.94 -11.69
N GLN A 70 -20.53 11.80 -11.74
CA GLN A 70 -21.09 11.21 -12.95
C GLN A 70 -22.61 11.42 -12.98
#